data_AF-A0A7C2EQ79-F1
#
_entry.id   AF-A0A7C2EQ79-F1
#
_cell.length_a   1.000
_cell.length_b   1.000
_cell.length_c   1.000
_cell.angle_alpha   90.00
_cell.angle_beta   90.00
_cell.angle_gamma   90.00
#
_symmetry.space_group_name_H-M   'P 1'
#
loop_
_entity.id
_entity.type
_entity.pdbx_description
1 polymer ?
#
loop_
_entity_poly.entity_id
_entity_poly.type
_entity_poly.pdbx_seq_one_letter_code
_entity_poly.pdbx_strand_id
1 'polypeptide(L)'
;MEGHYSVDVIPDWKLAEVAGRYPCLVLPDWTNVGEVVRDELLRYLRGGGRLLMIGAENAALFREALGVRLLGEPSDQPAYLAGLEVFANVRGRWVDVDPAGAHVLETRFPTYDSTRDGKVAATLSSYGDGQVAAIYGPAGGVFAVTHAPETRRFLARVLEQLFTPSFRIEGPPTVEAVRRRKGRLELLHLINATAMQVASDYSAIDFVPPVGPLGLRIRMRQPPARVHFEPGGVAVRGAWSDGVWMGTLDRLDVHGVLVWES
;
A
#
# COMPACT_ATOMS: atom_id res chain seq x y z
N MET A 1 8.18 4.51 1.95
CA MET A 1 7.65 4.34 0.58
C MET A 1 6.38 5.14 0.42
N GLU A 2 6.10 5.61 -0.80
CA GLU A 2 5.22 6.76 -1.10
C GLU A 2 3.72 6.62 -0.78
N GLY A 3 3.29 5.47 -0.25
CA GLY A 3 1.93 5.30 0.30
C GLY A 3 1.81 5.70 1.77
N HIS A 4 2.91 6.08 2.44
CA HIS A 4 3.00 6.29 3.89
C HIS A 4 2.70 5.02 4.73
N TYR A 5 2.86 3.84 4.15
CA TYR A 5 2.79 2.56 4.85
C TYR A 5 4.19 2.11 5.30
N SER A 6 4.31 1.69 6.56
CA SER A 6 5.47 0.96 7.07
C SER A 6 5.33 -0.51 6.66
N VAL A 7 6.33 -1.03 5.94
CA VAL A 7 6.31 -2.38 5.36
C VAL A 7 7.63 -3.11 5.66
N ASP A 8 7.58 -4.45 5.69
CA ASP A 8 8.74 -5.33 5.74
C ASP A 8 8.70 -6.26 4.51
N VAL A 9 9.85 -6.66 3.98
CA VAL A 9 9.96 -7.63 2.88
C VAL A 9 10.15 -9.02 3.46
N ILE A 10 9.22 -9.93 3.16
CA ILE A 10 9.23 -11.31 3.64
C ILE A 10 9.67 -12.20 2.47
N PRO A 11 10.79 -12.95 2.58
CA PRO A 11 11.11 -13.95 1.57
C PRO A 11 10.16 -15.15 1.71
N ASP A 12 9.83 -15.76 0.58
CA ASP A 12 8.93 -16.91 0.43
C ASP A 12 9.14 -18.02 1.49
N TRP A 13 10.39 -18.43 1.71
CA TRP A 13 10.75 -19.49 2.66
C TRP A 13 10.49 -19.14 4.14
N LYS A 14 10.28 -17.86 4.49
CA LYS A 14 9.86 -17.44 5.84
C LYS A 14 8.35 -17.32 6.00
N LEU A 15 7.59 -17.32 4.92
CA LEU A 15 6.19 -16.90 4.93
C LEU A 15 5.36 -17.65 5.97
N ALA A 16 5.49 -18.99 6.03
CA ALA A 16 4.77 -19.83 6.98
C ALA A 16 5.05 -19.54 8.47
N GLU A 17 6.24 -19.04 8.81
CA GLU A 17 6.63 -18.70 10.20
C GLU A 17 6.10 -17.33 10.63
N VAL A 18 5.97 -16.39 9.70
CA VAL A 18 5.76 -14.96 10.02
C VAL A 18 4.47 -14.36 9.48
N ALA A 19 3.76 -14.99 8.52
CA ALA A 19 2.55 -14.43 7.88
C ALA A 19 1.53 -13.91 8.91
N GLY A 20 1.20 -14.72 9.93
CA GLY A 20 0.26 -14.34 11.00
C GLY A 20 0.71 -13.19 11.91
N ARG A 21 1.95 -12.70 11.79
CA ARG A 21 2.43 -11.50 12.50
C ARG A 21 2.06 -10.21 11.77
N TYR A 22 1.64 -10.29 10.50
CA TYR A 22 1.32 -9.14 9.66
C TYR A 22 -0.20 -8.98 9.50
N PRO A 23 -0.76 -7.78 9.74
CA PRO A 23 -2.19 -7.53 9.63
C PRO A 23 -2.67 -7.43 8.17
N CYS A 24 -1.73 -7.33 7.21
CA CYS A 24 -1.97 -7.38 5.78
C CYS A 24 -0.70 -7.87 5.10
N LEU A 25 -0.85 -8.70 4.08
CA LEU A 25 0.23 -9.11 3.17
C LEU A 25 -0.04 -8.54 1.77
N VAL A 26 1.02 -8.38 0.99
CA VAL A 26 0.94 -7.96 -0.43
C VAL A 26 1.69 -9.00 -1.26
N LEU A 27 0.99 -9.59 -2.23
CA LEU A 27 1.59 -10.39 -3.30
C LEU A 27 1.70 -9.52 -4.56
N PRO A 28 2.92 -9.07 -4.92
CA PRO A 28 3.13 -8.30 -6.16
C PRO A 28 2.89 -9.16 -7.40
N ASP A 29 2.88 -8.52 -8.57
CA ASP A 29 2.68 -9.08 -9.91
C ASP A 29 3.83 -9.96 -10.43
N TRP A 30 4.34 -10.83 -9.55
CA TRP A 30 5.27 -11.91 -9.90
C TRP A 30 4.54 -12.99 -10.72
N THR A 31 5.14 -13.39 -11.83
CA THR A 31 4.56 -14.34 -12.80
C THR A 31 4.64 -15.80 -12.36
N ASN A 32 5.47 -16.14 -11.38
CA ASN A 32 5.61 -17.49 -10.86
C ASN A 32 5.99 -17.49 -9.37
N VAL A 33 4.97 -17.55 -8.50
CA VAL A 33 5.14 -17.56 -7.03
C VAL A 33 5.18 -18.97 -6.44
N GLY A 34 4.81 -19.99 -7.23
CA GLY A 34 4.77 -21.39 -6.81
C GLY A 34 3.58 -21.78 -5.91
N GLU A 35 3.30 -23.08 -5.87
CA GLU A 35 2.16 -23.63 -5.11
C GLU A 35 2.33 -23.51 -3.59
N VAL A 36 3.56 -23.58 -3.08
CA VAL A 36 3.85 -23.46 -1.64
C VAL A 36 3.45 -22.08 -1.10
N VAL A 37 3.74 -21.02 -1.86
CA VAL A 37 3.34 -19.64 -1.51
C VAL A 37 1.83 -19.47 -1.65
N ARG A 38 1.21 -20.06 -2.68
CA ARG A 38 -0.26 -20.10 -2.83
C ARG A 38 -0.93 -20.69 -1.60
N ASP A 39 -0.56 -21.91 -1.22
CA ASP A 39 -1.24 -22.66 -0.17
C ASP A 39 -1.06 -22.00 1.20
N GLU A 40 0.11 -21.41 1.45
CA GLU A 40 0.37 -20.63 2.65
C GLU A 40 -0.45 -19.32 2.68
N LEU A 41 -0.55 -18.57 1.57
CA LEU A 41 -1.39 -17.37 1.52
C LEU A 41 -2.90 -17.70 1.63
N LEU A 42 -3.36 -18.82 1.07
CA LEU A 42 -4.72 -19.32 1.27
C LEU A 42 -4.95 -19.73 2.73
N ARG A 43 -3.97 -20.33 3.41
CA ARG A 43 -4.04 -20.64 4.85
C ARG A 43 -4.10 -19.37 5.69
N TYR A 44 -3.29 -18.36 5.37
CA TYR A 44 -3.31 -17.05 6.02
C TYR A 44 -4.69 -16.36 5.86
N LEU A 45 -5.26 -16.36 4.67
CA LEU A 45 -6.62 -15.85 4.42
C LEU A 45 -7.66 -16.60 5.26
N ARG A 46 -7.67 -17.94 5.24
CA ARG A 46 -8.63 -18.75 6.02
C ARG A 46 -8.59 -18.41 7.53
N GLY A 47 -7.43 -18.02 8.06
CA GLY A 47 -7.24 -17.60 9.46
C GLY A 47 -7.51 -16.12 9.77
N GLY A 48 -8.24 -15.39 8.92
CA GLY A 48 -8.57 -13.98 9.14
C GLY A 48 -7.57 -12.97 8.55
N GLY A 49 -6.62 -13.45 7.74
CA GLY A 49 -5.62 -12.63 7.07
C GLY A 49 -6.20 -11.69 6.00
N ARG A 50 -5.42 -10.69 5.61
CA ARG A 50 -5.77 -9.70 4.58
C ARG A 50 -4.72 -9.69 3.48
N LEU A 51 -5.10 -9.99 2.24
CA LEU A 51 -4.17 -10.09 1.12
C LEU A 51 -4.50 -9.07 0.03
N LEU A 52 -3.54 -8.20 -0.31
CA LEU A 52 -3.55 -7.51 -1.60
C LEU A 52 -2.80 -8.38 -2.60
N MET A 53 -3.45 -8.83 -3.66
CA MET A 53 -2.85 -9.64 -4.72
C MET A 53 -2.92 -8.88 -6.04
N ILE A 54 -1.80 -8.85 -6.77
CA ILE A 54 -1.62 -8.08 -7.99
C ILE A 54 -1.15 -9.02 -9.11
N GLY A 55 -1.61 -8.78 -10.34
CA GLY A 55 -1.15 -9.49 -11.54
C GLY A 55 -2.14 -10.55 -12.05
N ALA A 56 -2.21 -10.69 -13.38
CA ALA A 56 -3.16 -11.57 -14.04
C ALA A 56 -2.83 -13.06 -13.83
N GLU A 57 -1.55 -13.41 -13.80
CA GLU A 57 -1.05 -14.76 -13.50
C GLU A 57 -1.41 -15.20 -12.07
N ASN A 58 -1.28 -14.29 -11.09
CA ASN A 58 -1.73 -14.55 -9.72
C ASN A 58 -3.25 -14.70 -9.64
N ALA A 59 -4.02 -13.94 -10.42
CA ALA A 59 -5.48 -14.12 -10.46
C ALA A 59 -5.92 -15.54 -10.90
N ALA A 60 -5.17 -16.16 -11.83
CA ALA A 60 -5.39 -17.55 -12.20
C ALA A 60 -5.00 -18.54 -11.08
N LEU A 61 -3.87 -18.31 -10.41
CA LEU A 61 -3.37 -19.17 -9.34
C LEU A 61 -4.25 -19.15 -8.08
N PHE A 62 -4.85 -17.99 -7.76
CA PHE A 62 -5.70 -17.79 -6.58
C PHE A 62 -7.20 -17.86 -6.86
N ARG A 63 -7.62 -18.28 -8.08
CA ARG A 63 -9.01 -18.22 -8.59
C ARG A 63 -10.11 -18.60 -7.60
N GLU A 64 -9.89 -19.59 -6.73
CA GLU A 64 -10.87 -20.06 -5.74
C GLU A 64 -11.17 -19.06 -4.62
N ALA A 65 -10.26 -18.12 -4.35
CA ALA A 65 -10.41 -17.10 -3.31
C ALA A 65 -11.04 -15.79 -3.81
N LEU A 66 -11.17 -15.61 -5.13
CA LEU A 66 -11.42 -14.28 -5.70
C LEU A 66 -12.89 -13.95 -5.91
N GLY A 67 -13.80 -14.93 -5.93
CA GLY A 67 -15.23 -14.68 -6.20
C GLY A 67 -15.50 -14.08 -7.59
N VAL A 68 -14.65 -14.36 -8.58
CA VAL A 68 -14.78 -13.88 -9.97
C VAL A 68 -14.65 -15.02 -10.98
N ARG A 69 -15.22 -14.84 -12.17
CA ARG A 69 -14.94 -15.68 -13.33
C ARG A 69 -13.91 -14.96 -14.21
N LEU A 70 -12.78 -15.61 -14.48
CA LEU A 70 -11.79 -15.12 -15.45
C LEU A 70 -12.33 -15.29 -16.87
N LEU A 71 -12.17 -14.27 -17.71
CA LEU A 71 -12.69 -14.20 -19.07
C LEU A 71 -11.53 -14.31 -20.07
N GLY A 72 -11.14 -15.55 -20.37
CA GLY A 72 -10.03 -15.85 -21.26
C GLY A 72 -8.65 -15.74 -20.59
N GLU A 73 -7.61 -15.76 -21.41
CA GLU A 73 -6.21 -15.77 -20.96
C GLU A 73 -5.62 -14.36 -20.79
N PRO A 74 -4.64 -14.18 -19.87
CA PRO A 74 -3.93 -12.91 -19.71
C PRO A 74 -3.24 -12.42 -20.99
N SER A 75 -3.57 -11.20 -21.41
CA SER A 75 -3.19 -10.59 -22.68
C SER A 75 -2.68 -9.16 -22.49
N ASP A 76 -1.85 -8.65 -23.41
CA ASP A 76 -1.45 -7.24 -23.36
C ASP A 76 -2.63 -6.34 -23.75
N GLN A 77 -3.05 -5.46 -22.83
CA GLN A 77 -4.22 -4.59 -23.00
C GLN A 77 -3.89 -3.15 -22.61
N PRO A 78 -4.42 -2.14 -23.34
CA PRO A 78 -4.49 -0.79 -22.80
C PRO A 78 -5.40 -0.78 -21.56
N ALA A 79 -4.98 -0.08 -20.53
CA ALA A 79 -5.72 0.06 -19.30
C ALA A 79 -5.43 1.41 -18.67
N TYR A 80 -6.44 2.27 -18.67
CA TYR A 80 -6.41 3.59 -18.07
C TYR A 80 -7.31 3.58 -16.84
N LEU A 81 -6.77 3.95 -15.69
CA LEU A 81 -7.53 4.04 -14.44
C LEU A 81 -7.84 5.51 -14.18
N ALA A 82 -9.10 5.81 -13.84
CA ALA A 82 -9.49 7.17 -13.51
C ALA A 82 -8.72 7.65 -12.24
N GLY A 83 -8.02 8.77 -12.38
CA GLY A 83 -7.40 9.51 -11.29
C GLY A 83 -8.22 10.75 -10.94
N LEU A 84 -7.61 11.67 -10.17
CA LEU A 84 -8.26 12.93 -9.80
C LEU A 84 -8.25 13.96 -10.94
N GLU A 85 -7.12 14.06 -11.65
CA GLU A 85 -6.90 15.07 -12.71
C GLU A 85 -6.49 14.43 -14.04
N VAL A 86 -5.83 13.27 -13.99
CA VAL A 86 -5.36 12.51 -15.16
C VAL A 86 -5.63 11.02 -14.96
N PHE A 87 -5.54 10.23 -16.03
CA PHE A 87 -5.62 8.77 -15.92
C PHE A 87 -4.24 8.17 -15.63
N ALA A 88 -4.17 7.16 -14.78
CA ALA A 88 -3.00 6.29 -14.70
C ALA A 88 -2.97 5.37 -15.93
N ASN A 89 -1.89 5.39 -16.71
CA ASN A 89 -1.65 4.39 -17.75
C ASN A 89 -1.02 3.15 -17.11
N VAL A 90 -1.80 2.07 -17.01
CA VAL A 90 -1.38 0.76 -16.47
C VAL A 90 -1.53 -0.31 -17.57
N ARG A 91 -1.17 0.04 -18.81
CA ARG A 91 -1.04 -0.93 -19.90
C ARG A 91 -0.14 -2.09 -19.50
N GLY A 92 -0.53 -3.29 -19.89
CA GLY A 92 0.29 -4.49 -19.78
C GLY A 92 -0.57 -5.76 -19.78
N ARG A 93 -0.08 -6.82 -19.15
CA ARG A 93 -0.79 -8.11 -19.07
C ARG A 93 -1.98 -8.06 -18.12
N TRP A 94 -3.19 -7.99 -18.69
CA TRP A 94 -4.45 -8.03 -17.95
C TRP A 94 -5.24 -9.30 -18.27
N VAL A 95 -6.01 -9.77 -17.29
CA VAL A 95 -7.12 -10.70 -17.49
C VAL A 95 -8.44 -9.94 -17.27
N ASP A 96 -9.41 -10.15 -18.15
CA ASP A 96 -10.77 -9.63 -17.96
C ASP A 96 -11.51 -10.51 -16.95
N VAL A 97 -12.39 -9.93 -16.11
CA VAL A 97 -13.13 -10.68 -15.10
C VAL A 97 -14.60 -10.28 -15.03
N ASP A 98 -15.46 -11.25 -14.75
CA ASP A 98 -16.86 -11.08 -14.35
C ASP A 98 -16.95 -11.21 -12.82
N PRO A 99 -17.42 -10.19 -12.07
CA PRO A 99 -17.49 -10.20 -10.61
C PRO A 99 -18.64 -11.12 -10.10
N ALA A 100 -18.38 -12.42 -10.11
CA ALA A 100 -19.28 -13.51 -9.72
C ALA A 100 -19.50 -13.60 -8.18
N GLY A 101 -19.75 -12.47 -7.53
CA GLY A 101 -19.94 -12.32 -6.08
C GLY A 101 -18.93 -11.37 -5.41
N ALA A 102 -17.82 -11.06 -6.08
CA ALA A 102 -16.82 -10.10 -5.62
C ALA A 102 -17.34 -8.64 -5.65
N HIS A 103 -16.94 -7.82 -4.68
CA HIS A 103 -17.23 -6.39 -4.68
C HIS A 103 -16.23 -5.65 -5.59
N VAL A 104 -16.69 -4.99 -6.64
CA VAL A 104 -15.82 -4.19 -7.54
C VAL A 104 -15.32 -2.94 -6.79
N LEU A 105 -14.00 -2.79 -6.72
CA LEU A 105 -13.35 -1.63 -6.09
C LEU A 105 -13.03 -0.53 -7.11
N GLU A 106 -12.52 -0.92 -8.27
CA GLU A 106 -11.96 0.01 -9.26
C GLU A 106 -12.23 -0.47 -10.70
N THR A 107 -12.33 0.48 -11.62
CA THR A 107 -12.63 0.26 -13.04
C THR A 107 -11.49 0.82 -13.91
N ARG A 108 -11.11 0.06 -14.95
CA ARG A 108 -10.16 0.47 -16.00
C ARG A 108 -10.88 0.65 -17.33
N PHE A 109 -10.32 1.49 -18.17
CA PHE A 109 -10.88 1.87 -19.47
C PHE A 109 -9.85 1.60 -20.58
N PRO A 110 -10.29 1.27 -21.81
CA PRO A 110 -9.38 1.03 -22.94
C PRO A 110 -8.76 2.33 -23.49
N THR A 111 -9.32 3.49 -23.13
CA THR A 111 -8.84 4.83 -23.51
C THR A 111 -9.01 5.81 -22.33
N TYR A 112 -8.60 7.07 -22.50
CA TYR A 112 -8.76 8.16 -21.52
C TYR A 112 -10.21 8.67 -21.37
N ASP A 113 -11.20 7.79 -21.53
CA ASP A 113 -12.64 8.07 -21.50
C ASP A 113 -13.28 7.12 -20.48
N SER A 114 -13.69 7.67 -19.33
CA SER A 114 -14.28 6.91 -18.23
C SER A 114 -15.80 6.77 -18.32
N THR A 115 -16.43 7.28 -19.39
CA THR A 115 -17.90 7.32 -19.53
C THR A 115 -18.51 6.03 -20.08
N ARG A 116 -17.68 5.12 -20.61
CA ARG A 116 -18.09 3.92 -21.36
C ARG A 116 -16.98 2.88 -21.38
N ASP A 117 -17.29 1.68 -21.87
CA ASP A 117 -16.30 0.62 -22.14
C ASP A 117 -15.45 0.19 -20.92
N GLY A 118 -15.94 0.49 -19.70
CA GLY A 118 -15.27 0.20 -18.44
C GLY A 118 -15.25 -1.30 -18.12
N LYS A 119 -14.08 -1.78 -17.68
CA LYS A 119 -13.85 -3.15 -17.23
C LYS A 119 -13.39 -3.16 -15.78
N VAL A 120 -13.65 -4.24 -15.05
CA VAL A 120 -13.14 -4.42 -13.68
C VAL A 120 -11.60 -4.35 -13.69
N ALA A 121 -11.04 -3.48 -12.84
CA ALA A 121 -9.62 -3.39 -12.58
C ALA A 121 -9.24 -4.09 -11.27
N ALA A 122 -10.07 -3.92 -10.24
CA ALA A 122 -9.86 -4.54 -8.94
C ALA A 122 -11.18 -4.94 -8.25
N THR A 123 -11.12 -5.98 -7.41
CA THR A 123 -12.23 -6.38 -6.53
C THR A 123 -11.77 -6.65 -5.10
N LEU A 124 -12.74 -6.81 -4.19
CA LEU A 124 -12.60 -7.30 -2.82
C LEU A 124 -13.54 -8.50 -2.61
N SER A 125 -12.99 -9.58 -2.06
CA SER A 125 -13.72 -10.81 -1.73
C SER A 125 -13.33 -11.35 -0.36
N SER A 126 -14.24 -12.09 0.28
CA SER A 126 -13.95 -12.84 1.50
C SER A 126 -13.54 -14.28 1.17
N TYR A 127 -12.61 -14.84 1.94
CA TYR A 127 -12.19 -16.24 1.80
C TYR A 127 -11.80 -16.84 3.16
N GLY A 128 -12.61 -17.79 3.64
CA GLY A 128 -12.64 -18.15 5.07
C GLY A 128 -12.97 -16.92 5.91
N ASP A 129 -12.25 -16.71 7.01
CA ASP A 129 -12.45 -15.54 7.88
C ASP A 129 -11.74 -14.27 7.37
N GLY A 130 -10.94 -14.37 6.30
CA GLY A 130 -10.11 -13.30 5.76
C GLY A 130 -10.66 -12.61 4.51
N GLN A 131 -9.89 -11.66 3.98
CA GLN A 131 -10.25 -10.84 2.82
C GLN A 131 -9.11 -10.73 1.82
N VAL A 132 -9.44 -10.81 0.52
CA VAL A 132 -8.51 -10.59 -0.58
C VAL A 132 -8.98 -9.43 -1.46
N ALA A 133 -8.12 -8.42 -1.61
CA ALA A 133 -8.25 -7.42 -2.66
C ALA A 133 -7.38 -7.85 -3.85
N ALA A 134 -7.96 -7.91 -5.04
CA ALA A 134 -7.29 -8.43 -6.25
C ALA A 134 -7.21 -7.35 -7.32
N ILE A 135 -6.03 -7.14 -7.93
CA ILE A 135 -5.79 -6.26 -9.08
C ILE A 135 -5.38 -7.12 -10.27
N TYR A 136 -6.18 -7.13 -11.34
CA TYR A 136 -6.06 -8.11 -12.45
C TYR A 136 -5.02 -7.77 -13.52
N GLY A 137 -4.04 -6.93 -13.18
CA GLY A 137 -3.01 -6.43 -14.10
C GLY A 137 -1.79 -5.87 -13.36
N PRO A 138 -0.79 -5.35 -14.10
CA PRO A 138 0.57 -5.20 -13.63
C PRO A 138 0.82 -3.86 -12.92
N ALA A 139 -0.05 -3.52 -11.96
CA ALA A 139 0.00 -2.21 -11.30
C ALA A 139 1.26 -2.02 -10.44
N GLY A 140 1.83 -3.10 -9.90
CA GLY A 140 3.09 -3.07 -9.15
C GLY A 140 4.28 -2.79 -10.06
N GLY A 141 4.47 -3.60 -11.11
CA GLY A 141 5.52 -3.42 -12.11
C GLY A 141 5.44 -2.09 -12.84
N VAL A 142 4.23 -1.63 -13.23
CA VAL A 142 4.05 -0.31 -13.83
C VAL A 142 4.46 0.81 -12.87
N PHE A 143 4.08 0.73 -11.60
CA PHE A 143 4.48 1.75 -10.62
C PHE A 143 6.00 1.76 -10.40
N ALA A 144 6.62 0.58 -10.27
CA ALA A 144 8.07 0.43 -10.07
C ALA A 144 8.93 1.00 -11.21
N VAL A 145 8.37 1.10 -12.43
CA VAL A 145 9.07 1.70 -13.59
C VAL A 145 8.73 3.19 -13.76
N THR A 146 7.50 3.60 -13.47
CA THR A 146 7.00 4.93 -13.83
C THR A 146 6.97 5.94 -12.69
N HIS A 147 6.90 5.47 -11.43
CA HIS A 147 6.55 6.28 -10.26
C HIS A 147 5.30 7.17 -10.46
N ALA A 148 4.40 6.78 -11.35
CA ALA A 148 3.28 7.62 -11.76
C ALA A 148 2.32 7.90 -10.58
N PRO A 149 2.06 9.19 -10.24
CA PRO A 149 1.27 9.54 -9.05
C PRO A 149 -0.13 8.94 -9.02
N GLU A 150 -0.79 8.77 -10.17
CA GLU A 150 -2.13 8.16 -10.22
C GLU A 150 -2.10 6.64 -10.09
N THR A 151 -1.05 5.95 -10.55
CA THR A 151 -0.87 4.50 -10.29
C THR A 151 -0.69 4.26 -8.78
N ARG A 152 0.09 5.13 -8.12
CA ARG A 152 0.24 5.12 -6.66
C ARG A 152 -1.08 5.40 -5.93
N ARG A 153 -1.85 6.39 -6.39
CA ARG A 153 -3.18 6.71 -5.82
C ARG A 153 -4.13 5.53 -5.98
N PHE A 154 -4.17 4.87 -7.13
CA PHE A 154 -4.95 3.65 -7.35
C PHE A 154 -4.56 2.52 -6.39
N LEU A 155 -3.26 2.21 -6.27
CA LEU A 155 -2.77 1.19 -5.32
C LEU A 155 -3.18 1.53 -3.88
N ALA A 156 -3.12 2.80 -3.49
CA ALA A 156 -3.57 3.26 -2.18
C ALA A 156 -5.08 3.07 -1.99
N ARG A 157 -5.92 3.50 -2.94
CA ARG A 157 -7.40 3.34 -2.86
C ARG A 157 -7.81 1.87 -2.68
N VAL A 158 -7.19 0.95 -3.42
CA VAL A 158 -7.43 -0.50 -3.26
C VAL A 158 -6.98 -0.99 -1.87
N LEU A 159 -5.78 -0.60 -1.42
CA LEU A 159 -5.25 -1.03 -0.12
C LEU A 159 -6.06 -0.46 1.06
N GLU A 160 -6.62 0.73 0.96
CA GLU A 160 -7.43 1.36 2.02
C GLU A 160 -8.75 0.62 2.31
N GLN A 161 -9.33 -0.03 1.29
CA GLN A 161 -10.52 -0.89 1.46
C GLN A 161 -10.17 -2.19 2.20
N LEU A 162 -8.92 -2.65 2.08
CA LEU A 162 -8.44 -3.88 2.69
C LEU A 162 -7.83 -3.66 4.09
N PHE A 163 -7.05 -2.60 4.29
CA PHE A 163 -6.22 -2.42 5.49
C PHE A 163 -6.19 -0.97 5.96
N THR A 164 -6.47 -0.76 7.26
CA THR A 164 -6.31 0.55 7.89
C THR A 164 -4.99 0.60 8.67
N PRO A 165 -4.03 1.48 8.31
CA PRO A 165 -2.69 1.50 8.91
C PRO A 165 -2.67 1.98 10.37
N SER A 166 -1.57 1.71 11.06
CA SER A 166 -1.40 2.09 12.47
C SER A 166 -1.10 3.59 12.68
N PHE A 167 -0.78 4.29 11.59
CA PHE A 167 -0.67 5.74 11.49
C PHE A 167 -1.06 6.19 10.07
N ARG A 168 -1.33 7.49 9.90
CA ARG A 168 -1.45 8.17 8.60
C ARG A 168 -0.68 9.49 8.65
N ILE A 169 -0.15 9.90 7.51
CA ILE A 169 0.54 11.18 7.32
C ILE A 169 -0.16 11.95 6.21
N GLU A 170 -0.61 13.15 6.53
CA GLU A 170 -1.10 14.17 5.61
C GLU A 170 0.11 15.04 5.23
N GLY A 171 0.62 14.85 4.01
CA GLY A 171 1.87 15.44 3.54
C GLY A 171 2.24 14.96 2.14
N PRO A 172 3.35 15.44 1.56
CA PRO A 172 3.80 15.01 0.24
C PRO A 172 4.24 13.53 0.25
N PRO A 173 4.05 12.79 -0.86
CA PRO A 173 4.37 11.35 -0.95
C PRO A 173 5.86 11.03 -0.81
N THR A 174 6.72 12.06 -0.83
CA THR A 174 8.14 11.98 -0.57
C THR A 174 8.48 11.80 0.91
N VAL A 175 7.51 11.84 1.84
CA VAL A 175 7.74 11.49 3.25
C VAL A 175 7.63 9.97 3.43
N GLU A 176 8.74 9.32 3.69
CA GLU A 176 8.73 7.92 4.12
C GLU A 176 8.57 7.80 5.63
N ALA A 177 7.90 6.74 6.07
CA ALA A 177 7.61 6.50 7.48
C ALA A 177 7.80 5.03 7.86
N VAL A 178 8.54 4.80 8.95
CA VAL A 178 8.80 3.46 9.50
C VAL A 178 8.48 3.44 10.99
N ARG A 179 7.57 2.56 11.41
CA ARG A 179 7.21 2.40 12.83
C ARG A 179 8.13 1.36 13.47
N ARG A 180 8.70 1.68 14.62
CA ARG A 180 9.57 0.80 15.42
C ARG A 180 9.17 0.86 16.90
N ARG A 181 9.62 -0.12 17.68
CA ARG A 181 9.48 -0.15 19.15
C ARG A 181 10.85 -0.39 19.79
N LYS A 182 11.15 0.33 20.87
CA LYS A 182 12.37 0.16 21.69
C LYS A 182 11.98 0.15 23.17
N GLY A 183 11.84 -1.03 23.76
CA GLY A 183 11.31 -1.17 25.12
C GLY A 183 9.85 -0.69 25.18
N ARG A 184 9.58 0.32 26.03
CA ARG A 184 8.27 1.00 26.15
C ARG A 184 8.09 2.18 25.18
N LEU A 185 9.12 2.54 24.42
CA LEU A 185 9.05 3.62 23.45
C LEU A 185 8.54 3.10 22.10
N GLU A 186 7.53 3.78 21.57
CA GLU A 186 7.11 3.68 20.18
C GLU A 186 7.77 4.83 19.40
N LEU A 187 8.21 4.51 18.19
CA LEU A 187 9.01 5.37 17.34
C LEU A 187 8.37 5.41 15.96
N LEU A 188 8.13 6.62 15.43
CA LEU A 188 7.83 6.83 14.02
C LEU A 188 9.00 7.58 13.39
N HIS A 189 9.87 6.83 12.70
CA HIS A 189 10.93 7.43 11.91
C HIS A 189 10.28 8.08 10.68
N LEU A 190 10.60 9.35 10.45
CA LEU A 190 10.19 10.13 9.29
C LEU A 190 11.43 10.47 8.47
N ILE A 191 11.39 10.23 7.17
CA ILE A 191 12.50 10.47 6.24
C ILE A 191 11.94 11.28 5.07
N ASN A 192 12.61 12.37 4.73
CA ASN A 192 12.29 13.19 3.59
C ASN A 192 13.07 12.69 2.36
N ALA A 193 12.40 11.94 1.50
CA ALA A 193 12.90 11.45 0.21
C ALA A 193 12.61 12.44 -0.94
N THR A 194 12.43 13.73 -0.66
CA THR A 194 12.26 14.73 -1.73
C THR A 194 13.55 14.84 -2.53
N ALA A 195 13.42 14.92 -3.86
CA ALA A 195 14.54 14.79 -4.82
C ALA A 195 15.30 13.44 -4.78
N MET A 196 14.70 12.38 -4.21
CA MET A 196 15.21 11.02 -4.39
C MET A 196 15.22 10.65 -5.88
N GLN A 197 16.38 10.19 -6.36
CA GLN A 197 16.56 9.74 -7.74
C GLN A 197 15.92 8.36 -7.94
N VAL A 198 14.99 8.27 -8.90
CA VAL A 198 14.26 7.04 -9.26
C VAL A 198 14.79 6.38 -10.55
N ALA A 199 15.88 6.92 -11.13
CA ALA A 199 16.53 6.38 -12.32
C ALA A 199 17.65 5.39 -11.96
N SER A 200 17.94 4.43 -12.85
CA SER A 200 18.87 3.31 -12.62
C SER A 200 20.34 3.71 -12.49
N ASP A 201 20.76 4.80 -13.12
CA ASP A 201 22.15 5.26 -13.14
C ASP A 201 22.33 6.46 -12.20
N TYR A 202 23.39 6.39 -11.37
CA TYR A 202 23.63 7.33 -10.27
C TYR A 202 24.09 8.72 -10.71
N SER A 203 23.65 9.74 -9.97
CA SER A 203 24.51 10.82 -9.47
C SER A 203 24.03 11.28 -8.09
N ALA A 204 24.88 11.96 -7.32
CA ALA A 204 24.58 12.31 -5.93
C ALA A 204 23.41 13.30 -5.79
N ILE A 205 22.64 13.16 -4.70
CA ILE A 205 21.62 14.15 -4.32
C ILE A 205 22.33 15.38 -3.74
N ASP A 206 22.12 16.55 -4.36
CA ASP A 206 22.70 17.83 -3.94
C ASP A 206 21.92 18.45 -2.78
N PHE A 207 20.61 18.66 -2.95
CA PHE A 207 19.77 19.35 -1.99
C PHE A 207 18.42 18.66 -1.79
N VAL A 208 18.06 18.41 -0.52
CA VAL A 208 16.73 17.94 -0.11
C VAL A 208 15.98 19.12 0.53
N PRO A 209 14.96 19.70 -0.14
CA PRO A 209 14.19 20.79 0.45
C PRO A 209 13.38 20.27 1.65
N PRO A 210 13.25 21.05 2.74
CA PRO A 210 12.43 20.69 3.89
C PRO A 210 10.95 20.56 3.50
N VAL A 211 10.23 19.66 4.17
CA VAL A 211 8.79 19.45 3.95
C VAL A 211 8.00 19.72 5.23
N GLY A 212 6.81 20.30 5.08
CA GLY A 212 5.92 20.61 6.20
C GLY A 212 4.91 21.70 5.84
N PRO A 213 3.87 21.91 6.68
CA PRO A 213 3.54 21.11 7.86
C PRO A 213 3.05 19.71 7.49
N LEU A 214 3.32 18.73 8.35
CA LEU A 214 2.86 17.34 8.20
C LEU A 214 1.78 17.05 9.25
N GLY A 215 0.57 16.71 8.80
CA GLY A 215 -0.50 16.25 9.67
C GLY A 215 -0.28 14.78 10.05
N LEU A 216 -0.27 14.46 11.34
CA LEU A 216 0.01 13.12 11.85
C LEU A 216 -1.21 12.56 12.58
N ARG A 217 -1.70 11.39 12.16
CA ARG A 217 -2.76 10.65 12.84
C ARG A 217 -2.21 9.29 13.27
N ILE A 218 -2.02 9.05 14.56
CA ILE A 218 -1.35 7.84 15.07
C ILE A 218 -2.31 7.09 16.00
N ARG A 219 -2.50 5.79 15.76
CA ARG A 219 -3.29 4.95 16.66
C ARG A 219 -2.49 4.64 17.92
N MET A 220 -3.05 5.03 19.05
CA MET A 220 -2.49 4.90 20.39
C MET A 220 -3.59 4.39 21.33
N ARG A 221 -3.37 3.23 21.97
CA ARG A 221 -4.36 2.58 22.84
C ARG A 221 -4.73 3.42 24.07
N GLN A 222 -3.81 4.26 24.52
CA GLN A 222 -3.95 5.19 25.63
C GLN A 222 -3.48 6.57 25.18
N PRO A 223 -3.94 7.67 25.82
CA PRO A 223 -3.42 9.00 25.55
C PRO A 223 -1.92 9.07 25.94
N PRO A 224 -1.03 9.58 25.07
CA PRO A 224 0.40 9.68 25.37
C PRO A 224 0.65 10.80 26.40
N ALA A 225 1.47 10.53 27.42
CA ALA A 225 1.88 11.56 28.39
C ALA A 225 2.73 12.67 27.74
N ARG A 226 3.55 12.31 26.75
CA ARG A 226 4.32 13.24 25.91
C ARG A 226 4.54 12.63 24.53
N VAL A 227 4.43 13.46 23.51
CA VAL A 227 4.94 13.18 22.16
C VAL A 227 6.02 14.23 21.85
N HIS A 228 7.16 13.79 21.35
CA HIS A 228 8.27 14.68 21.01
C HIS A 228 8.97 14.23 19.73
N PHE A 229 9.69 15.14 19.10
CA PHE A 229 10.46 14.91 17.88
C PHE A 229 11.96 15.02 18.17
N GLU A 230 12.71 14.04 17.66
CA GLU A 230 14.16 13.97 17.75
C GLU A 230 14.81 14.08 16.35
N PRO A 231 15.96 14.75 16.20
CA PRO A 231 16.77 15.33 17.27
C PRO A 231 16.23 16.67 17.83
N GLY A 232 16.42 16.89 19.13
CA GLY A 232 16.18 18.16 19.82
C GLY A 232 15.10 18.12 20.90
N GLY A 233 14.47 16.97 21.17
CA GLY A 233 13.46 16.81 22.23
C GLY A 233 12.20 17.67 22.08
N VAL A 234 11.95 18.24 20.90
CA VAL A 234 10.91 19.25 20.67
C VAL A 234 9.54 18.65 20.90
N ALA A 235 8.75 19.21 21.83
CA ALA A 235 7.41 18.70 22.13
C ALA A 235 6.46 18.96 20.95
N VAL A 236 5.87 17.88 20.41
CA VAL A 236 4.89 17.99 19.33
C VAL A 236 3.50 18.03 19.94
N ARG A 237 2.81 19.17 19.78
CA ARG A 237 1.45 19.34 20.32
C ARG A 237 0.44 18.54 19.49
N GLY A 238 -0.56 18.01 20.19
CA GLY A 238 -1.64 17.25 19.59
C GLY A 238 -2.74 16.92 20.59
N ALA A 239 -3.87 16.44 20.08
CA ALA A 239 -4.99 15.95 20.87
C ALA A 239 -5.12 14.44 20.70
N TRP A 240 -5.61 13.73 21.73
CA TRP A 240 -5.98 12.33 21.63
C TRP A 240 -7.48 12.18 21.85
N SER A 241 -8.13 11.43 20.95
CA SER A 241 -9.56 11.09 21.00
C SER A 241 -9.77 9.73 20.36
N ASP A 242 -10.62 8.89 20.95
CA ASP A 242 -11.08 7.62 20.39
C ASP A 242 -9.94 6.69 19.88
N GLY A 243 -8.85 6.60 20.64
CA GLY A 243 -7.70 5.76 20.30
C GLY A 243 -6.77 6.32 19.21
N VAL A 244 -6.95 7.58 18.81
CA VAL A 244 -6.11 8.27 17.81
C VAL A 244 -5.54 9.56 18.40
N TRP A 245 -4.22 9.69 18.36
CA TRP A 245 -3.55 10.97 18.57
C TRP A 245 -3.41 11.70 17.23
N MET A 246 -3.74 12.99 17.24
CA MET A 246 -3.66 13.92 16.12
C MET A 246 -2.71 15.06 16.48
N GLY A 247 -1.65 15.25 15.70
CA GLY A 247 -0.70 16.36 15.87
C GLY A 247 -0.18 16.88 14.54
N THR A 248 0.63 17.94 14.60
CA THR A 248 1.26 18.55 13.42
C THR A 248 2.76 18.67 13.66
N LEU A 249 3.56 18.20 12.71
CA LEU A 249 4.99 18.46 12.68
C LEU A 249 5.23 19.59 11.67
N ASP A 250 5.58 20.78 12.16
CA ASP A 250 5.68 21.99 11.34
C ASP A 250 6.73 21.87 10.20
N ARG A 251 7.80 21.11 10.44
CA ARG A 251 8.92 20.94 9.53
C ARG A 251 9.63 19.59 9.74
N LEU A 252 9.96 18.94 8.63
CA LEU A 252 10.90 17.83 8.53
C LEU A 252 12.00 18.24 7.54
N ASP A 253 13.25 18.29 8.00
CA ASP A 253 14.42 18.54 7.14
C ASP A 253 14.80 17.27 6.38
N VAL A 254 15.85 16.52 6.77
CA VAL A 254 16.24 15.27 6.10
C VAL A 254 15.58 14.05 6.75
N HIS A 255 15.69 13.91 8.06
CA HIS A 255 15.03 12.85 8.81
C HIS A 255 14.83 13.25 10.27
N GLY A 256 13.97 12.50 10.97
CA GLY A 256 13.83 12.57 12.42
C GLY A 256 12.91 11.47 12.94
N VAL A 257 12.64 11.48 14.24
CA VAL A 257 11.85 10.43 14.90
C VAL A 257 10.84 11.06 15.83
N LEU A 258 9.55 10.75 15.62
CA LEU A 258 8.52 11.03 16.61
C LEU A 258 8.55 9.92 17.67
N VAL A 259 8.61 10.31 18.95
CA VAL A 259 8.79 9.40 20.09
C VAL A 259 7.67 9.61 21.12
N TRP A 260 7.06 8.50 21.55
CA TRP A 260 6.07 8.46 22.63
C TRP A 260 6.14 7.13 23.39
N GLU A 261 5.52 7.07 24.58
CA GLU A 261 5.40 5.83 25.37
C GLU A 261 4.10 5.08 25.05
N SER A 262 4.16 3.74 25.08
CA SER A 262 3.08 2.81 24.70
C SER A 262 2.19 2.33 25.85
#